data_AF-A0A183SDY7-F1
#
_entry.id   AF-A0A183SDY7-F1
#
_cell.length_a   1.000
_cell.length_b   1.000
_cell.length_c   1.000
_cell.angle_alpha   90.00
_cell.angle_beta   90.00
_cell.angle_gamma   90.00
#
_symmetry.space_group_name_H-M   'P 1'
#
loop_
_entity.id
_entity.type
_entity.pdbx_description
1 polymer ?
#
loop_
_entity_poly.entity_id
_entity_poly.type
_entity_poly.pdbx_seq_one_letter_code
_entity_poly.pdbx_strand_id
1 'polypeptide(L)'
;MNIFPDIQFTMEEEVNNQLAFFDVLVCHNQGGGLNTKVFRKVTNTMQVQQFNSNHPISHKRSFVRMLYRRVEMHCQDTEDKNDSSVDDAVVHDEDYDDGDGGWKKKKMKHKREEEEEEEEDE
;
A
#
# COMPACT_ATOMS: atom_id res chain seq x y z
N MET A 1 18.27 -38.87 3.80
CA MET A 1 17.93 -38.63 5.21
C MET A 1 16.78 -37.64 5.24
N ASN A 2 15.57 -38.09 5.61
CA ASN A 2 14.48 -37.19 5.97
C ASN A 2 14.57 -37.01 7.48
N ILE A 3 15.03 -35.84 7.93
CA ILE A 3 15.40 -35.62 9.34
C ILE A 3 14.14 -35.50 10.23
N PHE A 4 12.98 -35.13 9.65
CA PHE A 4 11.68 -35.15 10.33
C PHE A 4 10.55 -35.40 9.31
N PRO A 5 9.88 -36.57 9.33
CA PRO A 5 8.80 -36.88 8.38
C PRO A 5 7.58 -35.97 8.50
N ASP A 6 7.42 -35.30 9.64
CA ASP A 6 6.30 -34.39 9.91
C ASP A 6 6.55 -32.95 9.46
N ILE A 7 7.79 -32.60 9.10
CA ILE A 7 8.12 -31.27 8.58
C ILE A 7 8.10 -31.32 7.06
N GLN A 8 7.13 -30.64 6.46
CA GLN A 8 7.05 -30.45 5.02
C GLN A 8 7.54 -29.06 4.66
N PHE A 9 8.54 -29.00 3.77
CA PHE A 9 8.98 -27.74 3.19
C PHE A 9 8.16 -27.45 1.94
N THR A 10 7.69 -26.21 1.82
CA THR A 10 7.16 -25.67 0.58
C THR A 10 8.25 -24.84 -0.10
N MET A 11 8.24 -24.81 -1.43
CA MET A 11 9.16 -24.02 -2.22
C MET A 11 8.35 -23.29 -3.27
N GLU A 12 8.62 -22.00 -3.40
CA GLU A 12 7.93 -21.15 -4.34
C GLU A 12 8.70 -21.22 -5.65
N GLU A 13 8.01 -21.57 -6.74
CA GLU A 13 8.62 -21.76 -8.05
C GLU A 13 8.48 -20.49 -8.89
N GLU A 14 9.58 -20.12 -9.56
CA GLU A 14 9.59 -19.01 -10.49
C GLU A 14 8.93 -19.44 -11.81
N VAL A 15 7.96 -18.64 -12.28
CA VAL A 15 7.23 -18.88 -13.53
C VAL A 15 7.24 -17.61 -14.36
N ASN A 16 7.66 -17.68 -15.62
CA ASN A 16 7.72 -16.54 -16.54
C ASN A 16 8.52 -15.35 -15.98
N ASN A 17 9.71 -15.62 -15.42
CA ASN A 17 10.60 -14.63 -14.80
C ASN A 17 10.01 -13.90 -13.58
N GLN A 18 9.03 -14.54 -12.92
CA GLN A 18 8.28 -13.97 -11.80
C GLN A 18 8.16 -14.99 -10.67
N LEU A 19 8.38 -14.54 -9.44
CA LEU A 19 8.24 -15.34 -8.23
C LEU A 19 7.30 -14.61 -7.26
N ALA A 20 6.13 -15.20 -7.04
CA ALA A 20 5.19 -14.70 -6.05
C ALA A 20 5.61 -15.21 -4.66
N PHE A 21 5.99 -14.28 -3.77
CA PHE A 21 6.34 -14.58 -2.40
C PHE A 21 5.58 -13.67 -1.44
N PHE A 22 4.71 -14.25 -0.63
CA PHE A 22 3.82 -13.50 0.27
C PHE A 22 3.01 -12.44 -0.50
N ASP A 23 3.03 -11.17 -0.06
CA ASP A 23 2.35 -10.03 -0.69
C ASP A 23 3.22 -9.32 -1.76
N VAL A 24 4.34 -9.93 -2.19
CA VAL A 24 5.30 -9.34 -3.13
C VAL A 24 5.49 -10.25 -4.34
N LEU A 25 5.47 -9.64 -5.53
CA LEU A 25 5.85 -10.29 -6.77
C LEU A 25 7.26 -9.82 -7.12
N VAL A 26 8.21 -10.74 -7.13
CA VAL A 26 9.59 -10.47 -7.55
C VAL A 26 9.69 -10.80 -9.03
N CYS A 27 10.17 -9.87 -9.86
CA CYS A 27 10.42 -10.15 -11.28
C CYS A 27 11.86 -9.81 -11.67
N HIS A 28 12.36 -10.46 -12.71
CA HIS A 28 13.62 -10.07 -13.32
C HIS A 28 13.42 -8.84 -14.22
N ASN A 29 14.29 -7.84 -14.07
CA ASN A 29 14.32 -6.68 -14.96
C ASN A 29 15.28 -6.89 -16.14
N GLN A 30 15.11 -6.10 -17.20
CA GLN A 30 15.95 -6.19 -18.42
C GLN A 30 17.44 -5.90 -18.17
N GLY A 31 17.77 -5.24 -17.07
CA GLY A 31 19.14 -4.92 -16.65
C GLY A 31 19.82 -6.00 -15.80
N GLY A 32 19.19 -7.18 -15.63
CA GLY A 32 19.73 -8.27 -14.81
C GLY A 32 19.57 -8.11 -13.31
N GLY A 33 18.87 -7.07 -12.86
CA GLY A 33 18.43 -6.89 -11.47
C GLY A 33 17.04 -7.47 -11.22
N LEU A 34 16.56 -7.28 -10.00
CA LEU A 34 15.20 -7.65 -9.59
C LEU A 34 14.35 -6.39 -9.43
N ASN A 35 13.10 -6.47 -9.87
CA ASN A 35 12.05 -5.54 -9.46
C ASN A 35 11.05 -6.25 -8.56
N THR A 36 10.31 -5.46 -7.79
CA THR A 36 9.31 -5.95 -6.85
C THR A 36 8.04 -5.14 -6.99
N LYS A 37 6.91 -5.84 -7.00
CA LYS A 37 5.55 -5.32 -7.14
C LYS A 37 4.65 -5.86 -6.04
N VAL A 38 3.49 -5.25 -5.83
CA VAL A 38 2.47 -5.83 -4.93
C VAL A 38 1.88 -7.08 -5.57
N PHE A 39 1.93 -8.21 -4.86
CA PHE A 39 1.22 -9.42 -5.28
C PHE A 39 -0.08 -9.57 -4.50
N ARG A 40 -1.22 -9.48 -5.20
CA ARG A 40 -2.53 -9.72 -4.61
C ARG A 40 -3.04 -11.08 -5.02
N LYS A 41 -3.19 -11.97 -4.03
CA LYS A 41 -3.94 -13.21 -4.23
C LYS A 41 -5.40 -12.88 -4.53
N VAL A 42 -6.07 -13.73 -5.31
CA VAL A 42 -7.51 -13.61 -5.60
C VAL A 42 -8.36 -13.61 -4.33
N THR A 43 -7.87 -14.27 -3.27
CA THR A 43 -8.50 -14.30 -1.95
C THR A 43 -8.21 -13.08 -1.07
N ASN A 44 -7.40 -12.13 -1.54
CA ASN A 44 -7.15 -10.89 -0.82
C ASN A 44 -8.44 -10.05 -0.87
N THR A 45 -9.10 -9.91 0.27
CA THR A 45 -10.36 -9.14 0.39
C THR A 45 -10.11 -7.63 0.49
N MET A 46 -8.84 -7.18 0.45
CA MET A 46 -8.41 -5.81 0.76
C MET A 46 -8.99 -5.27 2.08
N GLN A 47 -9.38 -6.17 2.99
CA GLN A 47 -10.00 -5.78 4.24
C GLN A 47 -8.93 -5.27 5.21
N VAL A 48 -8.90 -3.95 5.35
CA VAL A 48 -8.23 -3.29 6.46
C VAL A 48 -9.10 -3.44 7.71
N GLN A 49 -8.45 -3.55 8.87
CA GLN A 49 -9.15 -3.59 10.16
C GLN A 49 -10.10 -2.39 10.28
N GLN A 50 -11.37 -2.66 10.61
CA GLN A 50 -12.37 -1.60 10.75
C GLN A 50 -11.90 -0.51 11.71
N PHE A 51 -12.03 0.75 11.29
CA PHE A 51 -11.62 1.89 12.09
C PHE A 51 -12.38 1.96 13.43
N ASN A 52 -13.64 1.55 13.48
CA ASN A 52 -14.46 1.54 14.70
C ASN A 52 -14.23 0.33 15.61
N SER A 53 -13.31 -0.56 15.27
CA SER A 53 -12.94 -1.67 16.15
C SER A 53 -12.41 -1.16 17.49
N ASN A 54 -12.59 -1.93 18.58
CA ASN A 54 -12.19 -1.53 19.93
C ASN A 54 -10.67 -1.64 20.17
N HIS A 55 -9.88 -1.03 19.29
CA HIS A 55 -8.42 -0.94 19.41
C HIS A 55 -7.97 0.51 19.61
N PRO A 56 -6.86 0.74 20.34
CA PRO A 56 -6.29 2.07 20.49
C PRO A 56 -6.03 2.73 19.13
N ILE A 57 -6.29 4.04 19.03
CA ILE A 57 -6.08 4.83 17.82
C ILE A 57 -4.62 4.73 17.34
N SER A 58 -3.66 4.70 18.26
CA SER A 58 -2.24 4.54 17.95
C SER A 58 -1.92 3.26 17.17
N HIS A 59 -2.61 2.15 17.46
CA HIS A 59 -2.38 0.87 16.77
C HIS A 59 -2.94 0.90 15.35
N LYS A 60 -4.15 1.45 15.17
CA LYS A 60 -4.76 1.63 13.84
C LYS A 60 -3.88 2.52 12.96
N ARG A 61 -3.38 3.63 13.51
CA ARG A 61 -2.43 4.53 12.82
C ARG A 61 -1.11 3.83 12.47
N SER A 62 -0.56 3.05 13.40
CA SER A 62 0.69 2.30 13.15
C SER A 62 0.50 1.25 12.05
N PHE A 63 -0.66 0.58 12.00
CA PHE A 63 -1.00 -0.39 10.96
C PHE A 63 -1.03 0.25 9.57
N VAL A 64 -1.73 1.37 9.40
CA VAL A 64 -1.78 2.11 8.13
C VAL A 64 -0.39 2.62 7.73
N ARG A 65 0.35 3.21 8.67
CA ARG A 65 1.73 3.67 8.43
C ARG A 65 2.65 2.53 8.01
N MET A 66 2.50 1.36 8.61
CA MET A 66 3.28 0.18 8.24
C MET A 66 2.95 -0.27 6.82
N LEU A 67 1.67 -0.27 6.43
CA LEU A 67 1.26 -0.63 5.06
C LEU A 67 1.87 0.33 4.05
N TYR A 68 1.76 1.64 4.29
CA TYR A 68 2.34 2.66 3.42
C TYR A 68 3.85 2.51 3.26
N ARG A 69 4.58 2.38 4.37
CA ARG A 69 6.05 2.16 4.34
C ARG A 69 6.43 0.88 3.60
N ARG A 70 5.62 -0.17 3.71
CA ARG A 70 5.87 -1.42 2.99
C ARG A 70 5.74 -1.19 1.48
N VAL A 71 4.73 -0.47 1.02
CA VAL A 71 4.58 -0.11 -0.40
C VAL A 71 5.77 0.75 -0.86
N GLU A 72 6.15 1.77 -0.09
CA GLU A 72 7.27 2.65 -0.44
C GLU A 72 8.61 1.89 -0.56
N MET A 73 8.90 0.99 0.39
CA MET A 73 10.15 0.24 0.41
C MET A 73 10.19 -0.90 -0.61
N HIS A 74 9.06 -1.58 -0.86
CA HIS A 74 9.04 -2.82 -1.62
C HIS A 74 8.45 -2.69 -3.02
N CYS A 75 7.79 -1.59 -3.38
CA CYS A 75 7.25 -1.42 -4.73
C CYS A 75 8.12 -0.46 -5.52
N GLN A 76 8.70 -0.93 -6.62
CA GLN A 76 9.53 -0.08 -7.47
C GLN A 76 8.68 0.67 -8.51
N ASP A 77 7.63 0.04 -9.03
CA ASP A 77 6.75 0.64 -10.03
C ASP A 77 5.83 1.73 -9.43
N THR A 78 5.59 2.78 -10.22
CA THR A 78 4.76 3.93 -9.83
C THR A 78 3.27 3.62 -9.84
N GLU A 79 2.83 2.64 -10.63
CA GLU A 79 1.42 2.20 -10.67
C GLU A 79 1.03 1.48 -9.37
N ASP A 80 1.92 0.66 -8.81
CA ASP A 80 1.72 -0.03 -7.53
C ASP A 80 1.70 0.95 -6.33
N LYS A 81 2.34 2.12 -6.48
CA LYS A 81 2.37 3.19 -5.47
C LYS A 81 1.10 4.05 -5.47
N ASN A 82 0.31 4.01 -6.54
CA ASN A 82 -0.88 4.84 -6.72
C ASN A 82 -2.17 4.14 -6.28
N ASP A 83 -2.10 3.00 -5.59
CA ASP A 83 -3.30 2.35 -5.08
C ASP A 83 -3.91 3.16 -3.93
N SER A 84 -4.87 4.00 -4.30
CA SER A 84 -5.58 5.00 -3.51
C SER A 84 -6.34 4.45 -2.29
N SER A 85 -6.47 3.12 -2.18
CA SER A 85 -7.18 2.47 -1.08
C SER A 85 -6.55 2.72 0.30
N VAL A 86 -5.27 3.12 0.37
CA VAL A 86 -4.59 3.47 1.63
C VAL A 86 -4.86 4.92 2.02
N ASP A 87 -5.03 5.82 1.05
CA ASP A 87 -5.31 7.23 1.31
C ASP A 87 -6.74 7.41 1.85
N ASP A 88 -7.73 6.70 1.29
CA ASP A 88 -9.14 6.79 1.72
C ASP A 88 -9.37 6.33 3.17
N ALA A 89 -8.56 5.40 3.69
CA ALA A 89 -8.66 4.94 5.08
C ALA A 89 -8.19 6.00 6.11
N VAL A 90 -7.49 7.05 5.66
CA VAL A 90 -7.00 8.16 6.49
C VAL A 90 -8.02 9.31 6.57
N VAL A 91 -9.02 9.34 5.68
CA VAL A 91 -9.80 10.55 5.36
C VAL A 91 -10.89 10.94 6.37
N HIS A 92 -11.17 10.18 7.43
CA HIS A 92 -12.27 10.53 8.35
C HIS A 92 -11.91 11.19 9.69
N ASP A 93 -10.66 11.63 9.91
CA ASP A 93 -10.36 12.53 11.04
C ASP A 93 -9.97 13.92 10.52
N GLU A 94 -10.82 14.92 10.77
CA GLU A 94 -10.55 16.34 10.48
C GLU A 94 -9.31 16.87 11.21
N ASP A 95 -8.82 16.13 12.23
CA ASP A 95 -7.67 16.46 13.06
C ASP A 95 -6.36 15.75 12.64
N TYR A 96 -6.29 15.16 11.44
CA TYR A 96 -5.06 14.55 10.92
C TYR A 96 -4.02 15.61 10.50
N ASP A 97 -3.07 15.91 11.39
CA ASP A 97 -1.83 16.64 11.08
C ASP A 97 -0.65 15.65 10.98
N ASP A 98 -0.11 15.45 9.78
CA ASP A 98 1.02 14.53 9.54
C ASP A 98 2.36 15.09 10.08
N GLY A 99 2.38 16.36 10.52
CA GLY A 99 3.57 17.04 11.04
C GLY A 99 4.61 17.39 9.97
N ASP A 100 4.40 16.98 8.72
CA ASP A 100 5.28 17.24 7.57
C ASP A 100 4.91 18.53 6.80
N GLY A 101 3.74 19.13 7.10
CA GLY A 101 3.22 20.31 6.43
C GLY A 101 2.90 20.11 4.93
N GLY A 102 2.99 18.88 4.42
CA GLY A 102 2.77 18.52 3.02
C GLY A 102 1.28 18.44 2.68
N TRP A 103 0.47 17.86 3.58
CA TRP A 103 -0.97 17.68 3.34
C TRP A 103 -1.74 19.01 3.30
N LYS A 104 -1.43 19.96 4.19
CA LYS A 104 -2.06 21.29 4.23
C LYS A 104 -1.98 22.00 2.87
N LYS A 105 -0.86 21.84 2.15
CA LYS A 105 -0.64 22.42 0.82
C LYS A 105 -1.49 21.75 -0.25
N LYS A 106 -1.67 20.41 -0.20
CA LYS A 106 -2.53 19.68 -1.15
C LYS A 106 -4.00 20.05 -0.98
N LYS A 107 -4.52 20.17 0.25
CA LYS A 107 -5.90 20.61 0.50
C LYS A 107 -6.17 22.04 0.01
N MET A 108 -5.24 22.97 0.23
CA MET A 108 -5.38 24.34 -0.28
C MET A 108 -5.35 24.41 -1.80
N LYS A 109 -4.57 23.54 -2.46
CA LYS A 109 -4.49 23.50 -3.91
C LYS A 109 -5.78 22.99 -4.55
N HIS A 110 -6.32 21.87 -4.04
CA HIS A 110 -7.57 21.30 -4.55
C HIS A 110 -8.77 22.23 -4.32
N LYS A 111 -8.88 22.83 -3.13
CA LYS A 111 -9.92 23.81 -2.83
C LYS A 111 -9.87 25.03 -3.77
N ARG A 112 -8.67 25.46 -4.14
CA ARG A 112 -8.48 26.58 -5.07
C ARG A 112 -8.83 26.19 -6.52
N GLU A 113 -8.55 24.95 -6.92
CA GLU A 113 -8.94 24.43 -8.24
C GLU A 113 -10.48 24.26 -8.33
N GLU A 114 -11.15 23.82 -7.26
CA GLU A 114 -12.62 23.78 -7.17
C GLU A 114 -13.27 25.18 -7.21
N GLU A 115 -12.71 26.16 -6.48
CA GLU A 115 -13.18 27.56 -6.52
C GLU A 115 -12.93 28.23 -7.90
N GLU A 116 -11.85 27.86 -8.61
CA GLU A 116 -11.56 28.34 -9.97
C GLU A 116 -12.47 27.66 -11.02
N GLU A 117 -12.87 26.39 -10.84
CA GLU A 117 -13.86 25.71 -11.71
C GLU A 117 -15.29 26.23 -11.51
N GLU A 118 -15.70 26.57 -10.28
CA GLU A 118 -17.02 27.17 -10.01
C GLU A 118 -17.16 28.59 -10.57
N GLU A 119 -16.07 29.36 -10.70
CA GLU A 119 -16.08 30.70 -11.33
C GLU A 119 -16.08 30.65 -12.87
N GLU A 120 -15.67 29.54 -13.50
CA GLU A 120 -15.67 29.39 -14.97
C GLU A 120 -17.03 28.94 -15.55
N ASP A 121 -17.94 28.46 -14.69
CA ASP A 121 -19.28 27.99 -15.05
C ASP A 121 -20.42 29.04 -14.83
N GLU A 122 -20.09 30.28 -14.41
CA GLU A 122 -20.99 31.47 -14.39
C GLU A 122 -20.77 32.44 -15.57
#